data_AF-A0A521TAX4-F1
#
_entry.id   AF-A0A521TAX4-F1
#
_cell.length_a   1.000
_cell.length_b   1.000
_cell.length_c   1.000
_cell.angle_alpha   90.00
_cell.angle_beta   90.00
_cell.angle_gamma   90.00
#
_symmetry.space_group_name_H-M   'P 1'
#
loop_
_entity.id
_entity.type
_entity.pdbx_description
1 polymer ?
#
loop_
_entity_poly.entity_id
_entity_poly.type
_entity_poly.pdbx_seq_one_letter_code
_entity_poly.pdbx_strand_id
1 'polypeptide(L)'
;MKLRQLTAGVVALLLLAMSSVAARGPEGPRLRTEQGASLPARLSDADFWKLSTDLSEPAGYFQSDNFVGNELSFQWVIPELKKNVKPGGVYLGVGPDQNFTYIAALQPSMAFIVDIRRGNFLQLLMYKALIELSADRAEFAAKLFARNKPANIRENASADAVLSAVYNMPASRELYEKNLKAITEHLTRTHGFALTANELRDLEYIYGSFFSYGPGIAYSNGNNRGGTIYPTYWDMQVTDDNAGKTWAYMGTEENFRAIKRMEEANLIVPVTGNFGGPKALKAVGAWIRERGGTVTTFYTSNVEQYLFQDNIWREYYNNVASMPTDSTSQFIRSVFNGNGGFGGGGGLRSAQLTCSIAQLLSAFKDGKINSYYDVIALSR
;
A
#
# COMPACT_ATOMS: atom_id res chain seq x y z
N MET A 1 -37.19 33.11 73.78
CA MET A 1 -38.31 33.94 74.29
C MET A 1 -38.59 35.02 73.25
N LYS A 2 -39.64 34.82 72.42
CA LYS A 2 -40.35 35.78 71.52
C LYS A 2 -39.50 36.43 70.37
N LEU A 3 -39.89 36.53 69.08
CA LEU A 3 -41.16 36.34 68.37
C LEU A 3 -40.93 36.50 66.83
N ARG A 4 -41.56 35.65 65.98
CA ARG A 4 -42.12 35.89 64.60
C ARG A 4 -41.21 36.46 63.47
N GLN A 5 -41.41 36.31 62.15
CA GLN A 5 -42.31 35.59 61.23
C GLN A 5 -41.75 35.74 59.80
N LEU A 6 -42.05 34.74 58.95
CA LEU A 6 -42.37 34.71 57.51
C LEU A 6 -41.64 35.54 56.41
N THR A 7 -41.48 34.82 55.28
CA THR A 7 -41.74 35.15 53.85
C THR A 7 -40.64 35.68 52.91
N ALA A 8 -40.30 34.75 51.99
CA ALA A 8 -39.94 34.77 50.56
C ALA A 8 -40.06 36.05 49.68
N GLY A 9 -39.18 36.09 48.67
CA GLY A 9 -39.42 36.68 47.32
C GLY A 9 -38.55 37.91 46.98
N VAL A 10 -37.47 37.84 46.17
CA VAL A 10 -37.37 37.78 44.69
C VAL A 10 -37.00 39.14 44.03
N VAL A 11 -35.83 39.12 43.37
CA VAL A 11 -35.44 39.75 42.08
C VAL A 11 -35.28 41.29 41.93
N ALA A 12 -34.00 41.66 41.76
CA ALA A 12 -33.33 42.52 40.76
C ALA A 12 -33.97 43.80 40.18
N LEU A 13 -33.15 44.85 40.03
CA LEU A 13 -33.11 45.68 38.82
C LEU A 13 -31.76 46.41 38.63
N LEU A 14 -31.31 46.47 37.37
CA LEU A 14 -30.14 47.20 36.83
C LEU A 14 -30.34 48.72 36.77
N LEU A 15 -29.22 49.47 36.66
CA LEU A 15 -28.92 50.68 35.83
C LEU A 15 -27.60 51.28 36.39
N LEU A 16 -26.59 51.77 35.66
CA LEU A 16 -26.53 52.69 34.52
C LEU A 16 -25.12 52.63 33.87
N ALA A 17 -25.05 53.06 32.60
CA ALA A 17 -23.85 53.20 31.80
C ALA A 17 -23.03 54.47 32.13
N MET A 18 -21.71 54.40 31.98
CA MET A 18 -20.86 55.52 31.57
C MET A 18 -19.68 55.03 30.72
N SER A 19 -19.44 55.76 29.64
CA SER A 19 -18.45 55.51 28.61
C SER A 19 -17.07 55.99 29.04
N SER A 20 -16.03 55.18 28.80
CA SER A 20 -14.65 55.66 28.77
C SER A 20 -13.85 54.91 27.71
N VAL A 21 -13.20 55.69 26.85
CA VAL A 21 -12.23 55.31 25.82
C VAL A 21 -11.18 54.36 26.40
N ALA A 22 -11.00 53.18 25.79
CA ALA A 22 -9.92 52.26 26.14
C ALA A 22 -9.16 51.83 24.88
N ALA A 23 -7.83 51.88 25.02
CA ALA A 23 -6.83 51.70 23.99
C ALA A 23 -6.90 50.33 23.28
N ARG A 24 -6.49 50.33 22.00
CA ARG A 24 -6.16 49.14 21.23
C ARG A 24 -5.06 48.34 21.96
N GLY A 25 -5.43 47.26 22.62
CA GLY A 25 -4.50 46.19 22.99
C GLY A 25 -4.07 45.41 21.75
N PRO A 26 -2.88 44.79 21.75
CA PRO A 26 -2.47 43.93 20.64
C PRO A 26 -3.44 42.75 20.57
N GLU A 27 -4.08 42.58 19.42
CA GLU A 27 -4.81 41.35 19.13
C GLU A 27 -3.83 40.18 19.29
N GLY A 28 -4.13 39.29 20.23
CA GLY A 28 -3.46 37.99 20.30
C GLY A 28 -3.56 37.27 18.96
N PRO A 29 -2.65 36.34 18.66
CA PRO A 29 -2.64 35.65 17.37
C PRO A 29 -4.01 35.05 17.12
N ARG A 30 -4.76 35.64 16.17
CA ARG A 30 -5.95 35.02 15.60
C ARG A 30 -5.47 33.66 15.10
N LEU A 31 -5.98 32.59 15.69
CA LEU A 31 -5.80 31.23 15.20
C LEU A 31 -6.04 31.30 13.69
N ARG A 32 -4.97 31.07 12.92
CA ARG A 32 -5.10 30.79 11.50
C ARG A 32 -6.08 29.62 11.44
N THR A 33 -7.27 29.87 10.92
CA THR A 33 -8.12 28.81 10.38
C THR A 33 -7.22 28.02 9.45
N GLU A 34 -6.88 26.79 9.86
CA GLU A 34 -6.14 25.84 9.04
C GLU A 34 -6.84 25.80 7.69
N GLN A 35 -6.13 26.20 6.62
CA GLN A 35 -6.49 25.76 5.28
C GLN A 35 -6.59 24.24 5.39
N GLY A 36 -7.81 23.70 5.28
CA GLY A 36 -8.12 22.33 5.67
C GLY A 36 -7.05 21.37 5.16
N ALA A 37 -6.37 20.70 6.09
CA ALA A 37 -5.30 19.81 5.74
C ALA A 37 -5.87 18.72 4.83
N SER A 38 -5.42 18.69 3.58
CA SER A 38 -5.85 17.74 2.57
C SER A 38 -4.69 16.85 2.16
N LEU A 39 -5.00 15.65 1.69
CA LEU A 39 -3.98 14.80 1.06
C LEU A 39 -3.34 15.55 -0.12
N PRO A 40 -2.01 15.43 -0.30
CA PRO A 40 -1.32 16.09 -1.39
C PRO A 40 -1.70 15.45 -2.73
N ALA A 41 -1.84 16.27 -3.78
CA ALA A 41 -1.96 15.78 -5.15
C ALA A 41 -0.60 15.40 -5.77
N ARG A 42 0.50 15.73 -5.10
CA ARG A 42 1.89 15.40 -5.46
C ARG A 42 2.81 15.63 -4.26
N LEU A 43 3.85 14.83 -4.12
CA LEU A 43 4.98 15.11 -3.23
C LEU A 43 6.20 15.56 -4.03
N SER A 44 6.96 16.52 -3.49
CA SER A 44 8.32 16.79 -3.99
C SER A 44 9.22 15.58 -3.71
N ASP A 45 10.34 15.43 -4.42
CA ASP A 45 11.26 14.32 -4.16
C ASP A 45 11.82 14.35 -2.73
N ALA A 46 12.07 15.56 -2.20
CA ALA A 46 12.51 15.75 -0.83
C ALA A 46 11.43 15.32 0.19
N ASP A 47 10.17 15.69 -0.05
CA ASP A 47 9.05 15.28 0.82
C ASP A 47 8.80 13.78 0.74
N PHE A 48 8.85 13.19 -0.46
CA PHE A 48 8.75 11.75 -0.66
C PHE A 48 9.83 11.00 0.10
N TRP A 49 11.10 11.38 -0.09
CA TRP A 49 12.23 10.72 0.55
C TRP A 49 12.20 10.86 2.07
N LYS A 50 11.87 12.07 2.55
CA LYS A 50 11.68 12.33 3.97
C LYS A 50 10.57 11.47 4.55
N LEU A 51 9.42 11.41 3.88
CA LEU A 51 8.27 10.63 4.31
C LEU A 51 8.59 9.14 4.38
N SER A 52 9.12 8.58 3.29
CA SER A 52 9.56 7.18 3.22
C SER A 52 10.56 6.82 4.32
N THR A 53 11.51 7.71 4.61
CA THR A 53 12.54 7.48 5.64
C THR A 53 11.99 7.65 7.06
N ASP A 54 11.27 8.75 7.33
CA ASP A 54 10.80 9.10 8.67
C ASP A 54 9.73 8.14 9.18
N LEU A 55 8.86 7.66 8.29
CA LEU A 55 7.83 6.68 8.65
C LEU A 55 8.42 5.28 8.84
N SER A 56 9.57 4.99 8.23
CA SER A 56 10.20 3.67 8.33
C SER A 56 10.74 3.40 9.74
N GLU A 57 10.81 2.12 10.07
CA GLU A 57 11.49 1.56 11.25
C GLU A 57 12.55 0.55 10.81
N PRO A 58 13.41 0.04 11.73
CA PRO A 58 14.42 -0.94 11.37
C PRO A 58 13.81 -2.16 10.67
N ALA A 59 14.49 -2.64 9.63
CA ALA A 59 14.04 -3.81 8.89
C ALA A 59 14.03 -5.06 9.78
N GLY A 60 13.04 -5.91 9.57
CA GLY A 60 13.01 -7.25 10.14
C GLY A 60 13.48 -8.30 9.14
N TYR A 61 13.28 -9.56 9.50
CA TYR A 61 13.67 -10.71 8.70
C TYR A 61 12.46 -11.38 8.05
N PHE A 62 12.63 -11.85 6.82
CA PHE A 62 11.71 -12.74 6.16
C PHE A 62 12.52 -13.78 5.37
N GLN A 63 12.10 -15.04 5.44
CA GLN A 63 12.90 -16.19 4.99
C GLN A 63 13.06 -16.35 3.47
N SER A 64 12.39 -15.51 2.67
CA SER A 64 12.37 -15.62 1.21
C SER A 64 12.51 -14.23 0.58
N ASP A 65 13.12 -14.20 -0.61
CA ASP A 65 13.23 -12.98 -1.42
C ASP A 65 11.87 -12.41 -1.81
N ASN A 66 10.84 -13.25 -2.01
CA ASN A 66 9.44 -12.85 -2.18
C ASN A 66 9.27 -11.56 -3.04
N PHE A 67 9.82 -11.60 -4.25
CA PHE A 67 9.81 -10.47 -5.20
C PHE A 67 8.51 -10.39 -6.01
N VAL A 68 7.70 -11.44 -6.03
CA VAL A 68 6.38 -11.45 -6.68
C VAL A 68 5.38 -12.22 -5.83
N GLY A 69 4.12 -11.83 -5.90
CA GLY A 69 3.02 -12.53 -5.22
C GLY A 69 2.82 -13.96 -5.76
N ASN A 70 2.13 -14.78 -4.96
CA ASN A 70 1.76 -16.16 -5.31
C ASN A 70 0.24 -16.42 -5.16
N GLU A 71 -0.55 -15.37 -5.38
CA GLU A 71 -1.97 -15.27 -5.04
C GLU A 71 -2.83 -15.20 -6.30
N LEU A 72 -3.14 -16.33 -6.95
CA LEU A 72 -3.82 -16.30 -8.25
C LEU A 72 -5.25 -15.74 -8.24
N SER A 73 -5.94 -15.82 -7.09
CA SER A 73 -7.30 -15.27 -6.91
C SER A 73 -7.33 -13.79 -6.50
N PHE A 74 -6.19 -13.09 -6.50
CA PHE A 74 -6.10 -11.75 -5.90
C PHE A 74 -7.01 -10.69 -6.56
N GLN A 75 -7.41 -10.90 -7.81
CA GLN A 75 -8.28 -9.97 -8.51
C GLN A 75 -9.77 -10.19 -8.22
N TRP A 76 -10.15 -11.34 -7.65
CA TRP A 76 -11.55 -11.76 -7.50
C TRP A 76 -12.34 -10.85 -6.54
N VAL A 77 -11.65 -10.22 -5.59
CA VAL A 77 -12.25 -9.29 -4.63
C VAL A 77 -12.48 -7.89 -5.22
N ILE A 78 -11.82 -7.55 -6.32
CA ILE A 78 -11.82 -6.18 -6.88
C ILE A 78 -13.21 -5.71 -7.28
N PRO A 79 -14.05 -6.49 -7.98
CA PRO A 79 -15.40 -6.04 -8.36
C PRO A 79 -16.25 -5.64 -7.15
N GLU A 80 -16.15 -6.36 -6.04
CA GLU A 80 -16.90 -6.05 -4.82
C GLU A 80 -16.30 -4.86 -4.05
N LEU A 81 -14.97 -4.77 -3.98
CA LEU A 81 -14.30 -3.61 -3.39
C LEU A 81 -14.67 -2.32 -4.12
N LYS A 82 -14.73 -2.32 -5.45
CA LYS A 82 -15.12 -1.12 -6.23
C LYS A 82 -16.54 -0.63 -5.94
N LYS A 83 -17.45 -1.50 -5.48
CA LYS A 83 -18.81 -1.10 -5.10
C LYS A 83 -18.86 -0.47 -3.70
N ASN A 84 -18.01 -0.94 -2.80
CA ASN A 84 -18.13 -0.67 -1.37
C ASN A 84 -17.12 0.37 -0.86
N VAL A 85 -15.95 0.45 -1.48
CA VAL A 85 -14.86 1.34 -1.06
C VAL A 85 -15.04 2.72 -1.70
N LYS A 86 -15.00 3.77 -0.88
CA LYS A 86 -15.05 5.14 -1.38
C LYS A 86 -13.80 5.50 -2.20
N PRO A 87 -13.95 6.08 -3.40
CA PRO A 87 -12.82 6.62 -4.16
C PRO A 87 -12.10 7.75 -3.41
N GLY A 88 -10.83 8.00 -3.77
CA GLY A 88 -10.08 9.16 -3.29
C GLY A 88 -9.54 9.05 -1.85
N GLY A 89 -9.66 7.89 -1.21
CA GLY A 89 -9.02 7.58 0.07
C GLY A 89 -7.53 7.22 -0.06
N VAL A 90 -6.98 6.64 1.00
CA VAL A 90 -5.62 6.12 1.06
C VAL A 90 -5.64 4.59 1.03
N TYR A 91 -4.80 4.02 0.17
CA TYR A 91 -4.54 2.59 0.11
C TYR A 91 -3.32 2.24 0.97
N LEU A 92 -3.42 1.19 1.79
CA LEU A 92 -2.29 0.56 2.47
C LEU A 92 -2.09 -0.86 1.93
N GLY A 93 -0.85 -1.31 1.87
CA GLY A 93 -0.53 -2.66 1.40
C GLY A 93 0.78 -3.22 1.93
N VAL A 94 0.98 -4.52 1.81
CA VAL A 94 2.25 -5.24 2.04
C VAL A 94 2.74 -5.93 0.77
N GLY A 95 4.01 -6.33 0.71
CA GLY A 95 4.56 -7.03 -0.44
C GLY A 95 4.75 -6.12 -1.65
N PRO A 96 5.08 -6.69 -2.82
CA PRO A 96 5.56 -5.88 -3.93
C PRO A 96 4.41 -5.42 -4.85
N ASP A 97 4.40 -5.87 -6.10
CA ASP A 97 3.70 -5.21 -7.20
C ASP A 97 2.23 -5.61 -7.35
N GLN A 98 1.73 -6.61 -6.63
CA GLN A 98 0.28 -6.88 -6.56
C GLN A 98 -0.51 -5.69 -6.01
N ASN A 99 0.15 -4.82 -5.22
CA ASN A 99 -0.40 -3.55 -4.77
C ASN A 99 -0.76 -2.64 -5.95
N PHE A 100 0.03 -2.62 -7.02
CA PHE A 100 -0.25 -1.79 -8.19
C PHE A 100 -1.56 -2.18 -8.86
N THR A 101 -1.93 -3.47 -8.87
CA THR A 101 -3.24 -3.91 -9.38
C THR A 101 -4.38 -3.33 -8.56
N TYR A 102 -4.32 -3.39 -7.23
CA TYR A 102 -5.35 -2.80 -6.37
C TYR A 102 -5.39 -1.28 -6.51
N ILE A 103 -4.23 -0.61 -6.56
CA ILE A 103 -4.13 0.84 -6.74
C ILE A 103 -4.74 1.25 -8.09
N ALA A 104 -4.41 0.55 -9.18
CA ALA A 104 -4.99 0.80 -10.51
C ALA A 104 -6.51 0.57 -10.52
N ALA A 105 -7.01 -0.46 -9.82
CA ALA A 105 -8.43 -0.75 -9.81
C ALA A 105 -9.26 0.20 -8.91
N LEU A 106 -8.72 0.56 -7.74
CA LEU A 106 -9.43 1.32 -6.70
C LEU A 106 -9.19 2.84 -6.78
N GLN A 107 -8.15 3.28 -7.50
CA GLN A 107 -7.81 4.69 -7.74
C GLN A 107 -7.79 5.51 -6.43
N PRO A 108 -6.95 5.13 -5.44
CA PRO A 108 -6.78 5.94 -4.23
C PRO A 108 -6.08 7.26 -4.58
N SER A 109 -6.26 8.28 -3.73
CA SER A 109 -5.51 9.54 -3.85
C SER A 109 -4.03 9.37 -3.54
N MET A 110 -3.70 8.37 -2.70
CA MET A 110 -2.34 8.07 -2.28
C MET A 110 -2.24 6.63 -1.78
N ALA A 111 -1.06 6.03 -1.88
CA ALA A 111 -0.78 4.68 -1.39
C ALA A 111 0.46 4.64 -0.48
N PHE A 112 0.40 3.81 0.56
CA PHE A 112 1.54 3.43 1.37
C PHE A 112 1.74 1.92 1.29
N ILE A 113 2.94 1.48 0.94
CA ILE A 113 3.28 0.05 0.93
C ILE A 113 4.28 -0.20 2.04
N VAL A 114 3.82 -0.86 3.10
CA VAL A 114 4.56 -1.12 4.33
C VAL A 114 4.98 -2.59 4.35
N ASP A 115 6.27 -2.86 4.41
CA ASP A 115 6.80 -4.22 4.43
C ASP A 115 7.97 -4.34 5.41
N ILE A 116 8.07 -5.49 6.08
CA ILE A 116 9.10 -5.75 7.08
C ILE A 116 10.51 -5.74 6.48
N ARG A 117 10.64 -6.02 5.18
CA ARG A 117 11.91 -6.13 4.46
C ARG A 117 12.32 -4.79 3.87
N ARG A 118 13.58 -4.39 4.10
CA ARG A 118 14.20 -3.28 3.35
C ARG A 118 14.30 -3.60 1.85
N GLY A 119 14.43 -4.87 1.48
CA GLY A 119 14.43 -5.29 0.07
C GLY A 119 13.15 -4.92 -0.68
N ASN A 120 11.97 -5.00 -0.05
CA ASN A 120 10.71 -4.59 -0.69
C ASN A 120 10.66 -3.06 -0.95
N PHE A 121 11.20 -2.27 0.00
CA PHE A 121 11.35 -0.83 -0.18
C PHE A 121 12.21 -0.50 -1.41
N LEU A 122 13.36 -1.16 -1.55
CA LEU A 122 14.27 -0.97 -2.68
C LEU A 122 13.65 -1.46 -3.99
N GLN A 123 12.91 -2.57 -3.95
CA GLN A 123 12.19 -3.10 -5.10
C GLN A 123 11.12 -2.11 -5.60
N LEU A 124 10.38 -1.46 -4.71
CA LEU A 124 9.40 -0.44 -5.09
C LEU A 124 10.07 0.80 -5.70
N LEU A 125 11.25 1.21 -5.20
CA LEU A 125 12.03 2.26 -5.85
C LEU A 125 12.56 1.85 -7.24
N MET A 126 12.98 0.59 -7.40
CA MET A 126 13.33 0.06 -8.72
C MET A 126 12.13 0.12 -9.68
N TYR A 127 10.94 -0.30 -9.24
CA TYR A 127 9.71 -0.19 -10.03
C TYR A 127 9.38 1.26 -10.39
N LYS A 128 9.44 2.19 -9.42
CA LYS A 128 9.27 3.62 -9.64
C LYS A 128 10.13 4.12 -10.80
N ALA A 129 11.44 3.89 -10.74
CA ALA A 129 12.36 4.31 -11.79
C ALA A 129 12.01 3.68 -13.15
N LEU A 130 11.75 2.37 -13.19
CA LEU A 130 11.40 1.66 -14.43
C LEU A 130 10.10 2.19 -15.05
N ILE A 131 9.08 2.47 -14.24
CA ILE A 131 7.78 2.98 -14.68
C ILE A 131 7.92 4.42 -15.20
N GLU A 132 8.67 5.28 -14.49
CA GLU A 132 8.91 6.66 -14.91
C GLU A 132 9.73 6.73 -16.21
N LEU A 133 10.73 5.88 -16.36
CA LEU A 133 11.58 5.80 -17.55
C LEU A 133 10.91 5.16 -18.78
N SER A 134 9.69 4.61 -18.63
CA SER A 134 9.00 3.89 -19.71
C SER A 134 7.84 4.69 -20.27
N ALA A 135 7.71 4.73 -21.60
CA ALA A 135 6.63 5.45 -22.28
C ALA A 135 5.29 4.71 -22.23
N ASP A 136 5.34 3.37 -22.20
CA ASP A 136 4.20 2.45 -22.23
C ASP A 136 4.54 1.16 -21.48
N ARG A 137 3.52 0.31 -21.26
CA ARG A 137 3.71 -0.94 -20.50
C ARG A 137 4.62 -1.95 -21.22
N ALA A 138 4.70 -1.91 -22.54
CA ALA A 138 5.58 -2.81 -23.30
C ALA A 138 7.06 -2.44 -23.12
N GLU A 139 7.37 -1.14 -23.12
CA GLU A 139 8.71 -0.65 -22.79
C GLU A 139 9.07 -0.94 -21.34
N PHE A 140 8.12 -0.77 -20.42
CA PHE A 140 8.32 -1.13 -19.02
C PHE A 140 8.69 -2.61 -18.86
N ALA A 141 7.91 -3.53 -19.44
CA ALA A 141 8.21 -4.96 -19.39
C ALA A 141 9.57 -5.28 -20.02
N ALA A 142 9.91 -4.67 -21.16
CA ALA A 142 11.20 -4.84 -21.79
C ALA A 142 12.36 -4.36 -20.89
N LYS A 143 12.22 -3.21 -20.21
CA LYS A 143 13.23 -2.73 -19.25
C LYS A 143 13.31 -3.60 -18.00
N LEU A 144 12.18 -4.01 -17.43
CA LEU A 144 12.11 -4.84 -16.22
C LEU A 144 12.89 -6.16 -16.40
N PHE A 145 12.80 -6.77 -17.58
CA PHE A 145 13.46 -8.04 -17.87
C PHE A 145 14.75 -7.90 -18.70
N ALA A 146 15.21 -6.67 -18.93
CA ALA A 146 16.37 -6.31 -19.76
C ALA A 146 16.41 -7.02 -21.13
N ARG A 147 15.31 -6.85 -21.88
CA ARG A 147 15.11 -7.36 -23.24
C ARG A 147 14.85 -6.20 -24.18
N ASN A 148 15.06 -6.43 -25.48
CA ASN A 148 14.69 -5.43 -26.48
C ASN A 148 13.17 -5.19 -26.44
N LYS A 149 12.75 -3.93 -26.66
CA LYS A 149 11.33 -3.61 -26.83
C LYS A 149 10.83 -4.32 -28.10
N PRO A 150 9.80 -5.17 -28.02
CA PRO A 150 9.26 -5.81 -29.22
C PRO A 150 8.65 -4.76 -30.15
N ALA A 151 8.84 -4.94 -31.45
CA ALA A 151 8.23 -4.07 -32.45
C ALA A 151 6.72 -4.32 -32.56
N ASN A 152 5.95 -3.29 -32.90
CA ASN A 152 4.55 -3.39 -33.32
C ASN A 152 3.56 -3.97 -32.29
N ILE A 153 3.82 -3.82 -30.98
CA ILE A 153 2.80 -4.12 -29.97
C ILE A 153 1.72 -3.05 -30.03
N ARG A 154 0.47 -3.49 -30.26
CA ARG A 154 -0.70 -2.61 -30.19
C ARG A 154 -0.95 -2.20 -28.74
N GLU A 155 -1.38 -0.96 -28.54
CA GLU A 155 -1.70 -0.44 -27.20
C GLU A 155 -2.74 -1.30 -26.47
N ASN A 156 -3.74 -1.80 -27.21
CA ASN A 156 -4.82 -2.66 -26.71
C ASN A 156 -4.49 -4.16 -26.66
N ALA A 157 -3.24 -4.57 -26.85
CA ALA A 157 -2.83 -5.97 -26.70
C ALA A 157 -3.18 -6.49 -25.28
N SER A 158 -3.40 -7.79 -25.09
CA SER A 158 -3.52 -8.35 -23.74
C SER A 158 -2.17 -8.26 -22.98
N ALA A 159 -2.18 -8.37 -21.65
CA ALA A 159 -0.93 -8.54 -20.89
C ALA A 159 -0.13 -9.75 -21.39
N ASP A 160 -0.82 -10.86 -21.66
CA ASP A 160 -0.23 -12.09 -22.21
C ASP A 160 0.52 -11.85 -23.53
N ALA A 161 -0.09 -11.11 -24.46
CA ALA A 161 0.55 -10.78 -25.73
C ALA A 161 1.79 -9.88 -25.55
N VAL A 162 1.75 -8.92 -24.61
CA VAL A 162 2.91 -8.06 -24.30
C VAL A 162 4.04 -8.89 -23.70
N LEU A 163 3.74 -9.70 -22.68
CA LEU A 163 4.73 -10.52 -21.99
C LEU A 163 5.31 -11.58 -22.92
N SER A 164 4.50 -12.19 -23.79
CA SER A 164 4.95 -13.13 -24.81
C SER A 164 5.89 -12.49 -25.80
N ALA A 165 5.55 -11.31 -26.32
CA ALA A 165 6.43 -10.59 -27.22
C ALA A 165 7.78 -10.23 -26.56
N VAL A 166 7.77 -9.80 -25.29
CA VAL A 166 8.99 -9.49 -24.53
C VAL A 166 9.80 -10.75 -24.23
N TYR A 167 9.16 -11.83 -23.79
CA TYR A 167 9.81 -13.10 -23.47
C TYR A 167 10.55 -13.70 -24.68
N ASN A 168 10.01 -13.53 -25.88
CA ASN A 168 10.63 -14.02 -27.12
C ASN A 168 11.84 -13.18 -27.58
N MET A 169 12.10 -12.02 -26.97
CA MET A 169 13.32 -11.26 -27.21
C MET A 169 14.46 -11.81 -26.34
N PRO A 170 15.68 -12.02 -26.87
CA PRO A 170 16.80 -12.49 -26.06
C PRO A 170 17.09 -11.57 -24.87
N ALA A 171 17.38 -12.15 -23.71
CA ALA A 171 17.92 -11.41 -22.57
C ALA A 171 19.26 -10.77 -22.97
N SER A 172 19.44 -9.49 -22.68
CA SER A 172 20.63 -8.74 -23.08
C SER A 172 21.36 -8.20 -21.86
N ARG A 173 22.60 -8.67 -21.66
CA ARG A 173 23.48 -8.18 -20.60
C ARG A 173 23.80 -6.69 -20.77
N GLU A 174 23.98 -6.24 -22.00
CA GLU A 174 24.19 -4.82 -22.32
C GLU A 174 22.99 -3.97 -21.90
N LEU A 175 21.76 -4.42 -22.20
CA LEU A 175 20.55 -3.73 -21.76
C LEU A 175 20.41 -3.77 -20.25
N TYR A 176 20.77 -4.88 -19.59
CA TYR A 176 20.75 -4.99 -18.14
C TYR A 176 21.64 -3.92 -17.51
N GLU A 177 22.90 -3.83 -17.94
CA GLU A 177 23.85 -2.85 -17.40
C GLU A 177 23.42 -1.41 -17.68
N LYS A 178 22.92 -1.15 -18.91
CA LYS A 178 22.37 0.15 -19.29
C LYS A 178 21.17 0.55 -18.43
N ASN A 179 20.22 -0.36 -18.24
CA ASN A 179 19.01 -0.10 -17.47
C ASN A 179 19.31 0.03 -15.98
N LEU A 180 20.18 -0.80 -15.40
CA LEU A 180 20.60 -0.70 -14.00
C LEU A 180 21.26 0.66 -13.72
N LYS A 181 22.13 1.11 -14.63
CA LYS A 181 22.70 2.45 -14.57
C LYS A 181 21.62 3.53 -14.63
N ALA A 182 20.67 3.42 -15.56
CA ALA A 182 19.57 4.38 -15.70
C ALA A 182 18.67 4.42 -14.44
N ILE A 183 18.33 3.26 -13.86
CA ILE A 183 17.58 3.17 -12.59
C ILE A 183 18.35 3.89 -11.48
N THR A 184 19.64 3.58 -11.33
CA THR A 184 20.49 4.17 -10.28
C THR A 184 20.61 5.68 -10.45
N GLU A 185 20.88 6.16 -11.66
CA GLU A 185 20.99 7.60 -11.95
C GLU A 185 19.66 8.31 -11.75
N HIS A 186 18.54 7.70 -12.14
CA HIS A 186 17.21 8.28 -11.95
C HIS A 186 16.89 8.45 -10.46
N LEU A 187 17.10 7.40 -9.65
CA LEU A 187 16.84 7.46 -8.21
C LEU A 187 17.78 8.43 -7.47
N THR A 188 19.08 8.42 -7.80
CA THR A 188 20.08 9.17 -7.01
C THR A 188 20.38 10.57 -7.54
N ARG A 189 20.25 10.83 -8.84
CA ARG A 189 20.56 12.13 -9.45
C ARG A 189 19.31 12.90 -9.86
N THR A 190 18.32 12.23 -10.48
CA THR A 190 17.06 12.90 -10.85
C THR A 190 16.26 13.22 -9.59
N HIS A 191 15.99 12.21 -8.75
CA HIS A 191 15.22 12.40 -7.52
C HIS A 191 16.06 12.80 -6.30
N GLY A 192 17.38 12.55 -6.31
CA GLY A 192 18.24 12.89 -5.18
C GLY A 192 18.05 11.98 -3.95
N PHE A 193 17.51 10.78 -4.11
CA PHE A 193 17.33 9.85 -2.99
C PHE A 193 18.68 9.36 -2.46
N ALA A 194 18.87 9.47 -1.15
CA ALA A 194 20.13 9.17 -0.48
C ALA A 194 20.31 7.66 -0.22
N LEU A 195 20.36 6.87 -1.30
CA LEU A 195 20.62 5.43 -1.23
C LEU A 195 22.08 5.14 -0.86
N THR A 196 22.29 4.24 0.09
CA THR A 196 23.63 3.81 0.50
C THR A 196 24.27 2.84 -0.51
N ALA A 197 25.59 2.66 -0.43
CA ALA A 197 26.30 1.69 -1.28
C ALA A 197 25.80 0.24 -1.08
N ASN A 198 25.34 -0.12 0.13
CA ASN A 198 24.73 -1.43 0.38
C ASN A 198 23.38 -1.53 -0.33
N GLU A 199 22.52 -0.53 -0.20
CA GLU A 199 21.21 -0.51 -0.84
C GLU A 199 21.31 -0.52 -2.38
N LEU A 200 22.33 0.10 -2.95
CA LEU A 200 22.59 0.01 -4.39
C LEU A 200 22.99 -1.40 -4.84
N ARG A 201 23.76 -2.13 -4.01
CA ARG A 201 24.08 -3.55 -4.27
C ARG A 201 22.84 -4.44 -4.13
N ASP A 202 22.02 -4.19 -3.13
CA ASP A 202 20.77 -4.93 -2.93
C ASP A 202 19.79 -4.66 -4.09
N LEU A 203 19.72 -3.41 -4.58
CA LEU A 203 18.95 -3.05 -5.77
C LEU A 203 19.46 -3.74 -7.04
N GLU A 204 20.79 -3.86 -7.20
CA GLU A 204 21.39 -4.66 -8.27
C GLU A 204 20.99 -6.14 -8.16
N TYR A 205 21.01 -6.73 -6.96
CA TYR A 205 20.58 -8.11 -6.74
C TYR A 205 19.10 -8.32 -7.09
N ILE A 206 18.23 -7.40 -6.67
CA ILE A 206 16.80 -7.45 -6.98
C ILE A 206 16.60 -7.38 -8.50
N TYR A 207 17.15 -6.36 -9.17
CA TYR A 207 17.01 -6.21 -10.62
C TYR A 207 17.62 -7.38 -11.40
N GLY A 208 18.77 -7.88 -10.94
CA GLY A 208 19.43 -9.07 -11.47
C GLY A 208 18.57 -10.32 -11.42
N SER A 209 17.69 -10.44 -10.42
CA SER A 209 16.72 -11.54 -10.32
C SER A 209 15.64 -11.43 -11.41
N PHE A 210 15.08 -10.24 -11.65
CA PHE A 210 14.14 -10.02 -12.76
C PHE A 210 14.79 -10.28 -14.12
N PHE A 211 16.03 -9.85 -14.32
CA PHE A 211 16.80 -10.18 -15.53
C PHE A 211 16.98 -11.68 -15.72
N SER A 212 17.41 -12.39 -14.67
CA SER A 212 17.77 -13.81 -14.75
C SER A 212 16.57 -14.71 -15.01
N TYR A 213 15.47 -14.48 -14.30
CA TYR A 213 14.27 -15.32 -14.41
C TYR A 213 13.26 -14.80 -15.45
N GLY A 214 13.37 -13.54 -15.86
CA GLY A 214 12.45 -12.90 -16.79
C GLY A 214 11.00 -12.90 -16.27
N PRO A 215 10.01 -12.88 -17.18
CA PRO A 215 8.60 -13.02 -16.83
C PRO A 215 8.24 -14.28 -16.03
N GLY A 216 9.10 -15.31 -16.05
CA GLY A 216 8.95 -16.54 -15.29
C GLY A 216 9.39 -16.45 -13.83
N ILE A 217 9.86 -15.29 -13.36
CA ILE A 217 10.19 -15.09 -11.95
C ILE A 217 8.99 -15.40 -11.06
N ALA A 218 9.17 -16.25 -10.05
CA ALA A 218 8.15 -16.67 -9.10
C ALA A 218 8.48 -16.24 -7.68
N TYR A 219 7.53 -16.43 -6.75
CA TYR A 219 7.70 -16.09 -5.32
C TYR A 219 8.97 -16.70 -4.71
N SER A 220 9.33 -17.91 -5.12
CA SER A 220 10.58 -18.58 -4.78
C SER A 220 11.12 -19.29 -6.03
N ASN A 221 12.27 -18.85 -6.52
CA ASN A 221 12.91 -19.40 -7.73
C ASN A 221 14.02 -20.43 -7.43
N GLY A 222 14.48 -20.47 -6.18
CA GLY A 222 15.43 -21.47 -5.67
C GLY A 222 14.87 -22.09 -4.39
N ASN A 223 15.20 -23.36 -4.14
CA ASN A 223 14.82 -24.09 -2.92
C ASN A 223 13.32 -24.46 -2.78
N ASN A 224 12.70 -24.99 -3.84
CA ASN A 224 11.40 -25.67 -3.74
C ASN A 224 11.52 -26.99 -2.95
N ARG A 225 11.69 -26.90 -1.63
CA ARG A 225 11.55 -28.05 -0.73
C ARG A 225 10.13 -28.62 -0.94
N GLY A 226 10.04 -29.80 -1.53
CA GLY A 226 8.77 -30.50 -1.76
C GLY A 226 8.08 -30.25 -3.12
N GLY A 227 8.78 -29.73 -4.14
CA GLY A 227 8.25 -29.70 -5.52
C GLY A 227 7.08 -28.73 -5.75
N THR A 228 6.88 -27.78 -4.84
CA THR A 228 5.81 -26.78 -4.96
C THR A 228 6.09 -25.82 -6.12
N ILE A 229 5.16 -25.73 -7.07
CA ILE A 229 5.19 -24.76 -8.17
C ILE A 229 4.49 -23.49 -7.70
N TYR A 230 5.17 -22.34 -7.82
CA TYR A 230 4.62 -21.03 -7.50
C TYR A 230 4.18 -20.30 -8.77
N PRO A 231 3.10 -19.49 -8.70
CA PRO A 231 2.80 -18.52 -9.73
C PRO A 231 3.98 -17.62 -10.05
N THR A 232 4.11 -17.32 -11.32
CA THR A 232 5.11 -16.40 -11.88
C THR A 232 4.57 -14.98 -11.95
N TYR A 233 5.45 -14.02 -12.21
CA TYR A 233 5.07 -12.66 -12.58
C TYR A 233 4.06 -12.68 -13.73
N TRP A 234 4.30 -13.51 -14.75
CA TRP A 234 3.39 -13.67 -15.87
C TRP A 234 1.99 -14.07 -15.41
N ASP A 235 1.88 -15.13 -14.60
CA ASP A 235 0.59 -15.62 -14.11
C ASP A 235 -0.19 -14.52 -13.36
N MET A 236 0.51 -13.75 -12.53
CA MET A 236 -0.08 -12.63 -11.78
C MET A 236 -0.61 -11.52 -12.69
N GLN A 237 0.00 -11.29 -13.86
CA GLN A 237 -0.45 -10.26 -14.80
C GLN A 237 -1.55 -10.72 -15.75
N VAL A 238 -1.71 -12.03 -15.99
CA VAL A 238 -2.68 -12.57 -16.96
C VAL A 238 -3.93 -13.19 -16.32
N THR A 239 -3.90 -13.51 -15.02
CA THR A 239 -5.10 -13.95 -14.31
C THR A 239 -6.20 -12.88 -14.33
N ASP A 240 -7.44 -13.30 -14.11
CA ASP A 240 -8.63 -12.46 -14.15
C ASP A 240 -9.40 -12.48 -12.82
N ASP A 241 -10.54 -11.78 -12.77
CA ASP A 241 -11.45 -11.71 -11.62
C ASP A 241 -12.45 -12.87 -11.51
N ASN A 242 -12.20 -14.00 -12.18
CA ASN A 242 -13.13 -15.12 -12.36
C ASN A 242 -14.39 -14.78 -13.17
N ALA A 243 -14.43 -13.60 -13.81
CA ALA A 243 -15.47 -13.17 -14.74
C ALA A 243 -14.88 -12.75 -16.11
N GLY A 244 -13.62 -13.12 -16.38
CA GLY A 244 -12.95 -12.81 -17.65
C GLY A 244 -12.35 -11.42 -17.74
N LYS A 245 -12.34 -10.62 -16.66
CA LYS A 245 -11.73 -9.29 -16.65
C LYS A 245 -10.43 -9.26 -15.85
N THR A 246 -9.35 -8.88 -16.53
CA THR A 246 -8.07 -8.58 -15.89
C THR A 246 -8.04 -7.14 -15.38
N TRP A 247 -7.70 -7.00 -14.11
CA TRP A 247 -7.45 -5.74 -13.39
C TRP A 247 -5.97 -5.45 -13.18
N ALA A 248 -5.08 -6.39 -13.52
CA ALA A 248 -3.64 -6.26 -13.38
C ALA A 248 -3.13 -4.91 -13.92
N TYR A 249 -2.09 -4.35 -13.29
CA TYR A 249 -1.53 -3.06 -13.75
C TYR A 249 -0.91 -3.15 -15.15
N MET A 250 -0.45 -4.34 -15.57
CA MET A 250 -0.02 -4.64 -16.94
C MET A 250 -1.16 -5.05 -17.88
N GLY A 251 -2.36 -5.25 -17.34
CA GLY A 251 -3.55 -5.72 -18.04
C GLY A 251 -3.93 -4.85 -19.24
N THR A 252 -3.85 -3.53 -19.06
CA THR A 252 -4.14 -2.52 -20.10
C THR A 252 -3.15 -1.36 -20.00
N GLU A 253 -3.01 -0.60 -21.08
CA GLU A 253 -2.22 0.64 -21.06
C GLU A 253 -2.80 1.68 -20.09
N GLU A 254 -4.13 1.73 -19.95
CA GLU A 254 -4.81 2.62 -19.00
C GLU A 254 -4.39 2.35 -17.55
N ASN A 255 -4.37 1.07 -17.14
CA ASN A 255 -3.97 0.67 -15.80
C ASN A 255 -2.51 1.03 -15.54
N PHE A 256 -1.62 0.73 -16.49
CA PHE A 256 -0.20 1.09 -16.38
C PHE A 256 -0.01 2.60 -16.25
N ARG A 257 -0.69 3.40 -17.09
CA ARG A 257 -0.61 4.86 -17.02
C ARG A 257 -1.18 5.42 -15.72
N ALA A 258 -2.16 4.76 -15.09
CA ALA A 258 -2.63 5.16 -13.78
C ALA A 258 -1.53 5.04 -12.71
N ILE A 259 -0.79 3.93 -12.72
CA ILE A 259 0.36 3.74 -11.81
C ILE A 259 1.47 4.72 -12.14
N LYS A 260 1.81 4.89 -13.43
CA LYS A 260 2.81 5.86 -13.87
C LYS A 260 2.51 7.28 -13.39
N ARG A 261 1.25 7.74 -13.50
CA ARG A 261 0.85 9.06 -12.99
C ARG A 261 1.05 9.19 -11.48
N MET A 262 0.77 8.14 -10.71
CA MET A 262 0.97 8.16 -9.26
C MET A 262 2.45 8.12 -8.88
N GLU A 263 3.27 7.33 -9.58
CA GLU A 263 4.72 7.29 -9.39
C GLU A 263 5.35 8.66 -9.72
N GLU A 264 5.04 9.25 -10.87
CA GLU A 264 5.52 10.58 -11.26
C GLU A 264 5.06 11.70 -10.31
N ALA A 265 3.95 11.49 -9.61
CA ALA A 265 3.45 12.39 -8.57
C ALA A 265 4.00 12.07 -7.17
N ASN A 266 4.85 11.05 -7.03
CA ASN A 266 5.38 10.57 -5.74
C ASN A 266 4.28 10.17 -4.74
N LEU A 267 3.20 9.53 -5.21
CA LEU A 267 2.03 9.17 -4.40
C LEU A 267 1.95 7.69 -4.01
N ILE A 268 2.92 6.87 -4.40
CA ILE A 268 3.07 5.48 -3.92
C ILE A 268 4.31 5.42 -3.04
N VAL A 269 4.12 5.46 -1.72
CA VAL A 269 5.21 5.67 -0.75
C VAL A 269 5.61 4.33 -0.13
N PRO A 270 6.83 3.82 -0.41
CA PRO A 270 7.34 2.64 0.27
C PRO A 270 7.78 3.00 1.70
N VAL A 271 7.50 2.11 2.64
CA VAL A 271 7.88 2.23 4.06
C VAL A 271 8.38 0.89 4.56
N THR A 272 9.54 0.86 5.22
CA THR A 272 10.02 -0.33 5.91
C THR A 272 9.38 -0.41 7.29
N GLY A 273 8.70 -1.51 7.62
CA GLY A 273 8.20 -1.74 8.97
C GLY A 273 7.42 -3.03 9.18
N ASN A 274 7.41 -3.47 10.43
CA ASN A 274 6.60 -4.58 10.90
C ASN A 274 5.19 -4.07 11.24
N PHE A 275 4.16 -4.79 10.80
CA PHE A 275 2.76 -4.46 11.10
C PHE A 275 2.46 -4.44 12.60
N GLY A 276 3.05 -5.36 13.38
CA GLY A 276 3.00 -5.35 14.84
C GLY A 276 4.10 -4.49 15.49
N GLY A 277 4.92 -3.82 14.67
CA GLY A 277 6.01 -2.95 15.12
C GLY A 277 5.50 -1.67 15.80
N PRO A 278 6.35 -0.98 16.56
CA PRO A 278 5.92 0.14 17.40
C PRO A 278 5.69 1.45 16.62
N LYS A 279 6.20 1.58 15.39
CA LYS A 279 6.30 2.88 14.70
C LYS A 279 5.56 2.92 13.36
N ALA A 280 5.95 2.09 12.38
CA ALA A 280 5.64 2.38 10.97
C ALA A 280 4.15 2.60 10.68
N LEU A 281 3.29 1.65 11.07
CA LEU A 281 1.85 1.77 10.85
C LEU A 281 1.21 2.92 11.65
N LYS A 282 1.65 3.16 12.90
CA LYS A 282 1.15 4.29 13.70
C LYS A 282 1.53 5.63 13.07
N ALA A 283 2.76 5.75 12.60
CA ALA A 283 3.29 6.96 11.96
C ALA A 283 2.58 7.25 10.63
N VAL A 284 2.35 6.22 9.80
CA VAL A 284 1.51 6.33 8.58
C VAL A 284 0.11 6.82 8.96
N GLY A 285 -0.55 6.18 9.93
CA GLY A 285 -1.89 6.58 10.37
C GLY A 285 -1.96 8.02 10.90
N ALA A 286 -0.96 8.45 11.67
CA ALA A 286 -0.84 9.83 12.15
C ALA A 286 -0.69 10.82 10.99
N TRP A 287 0.23 10.56 10.06
CA TRP A 287 0.47 11.42 8.90
C TRP A 287 -0.76 11.60 8.02
N ILE A 288 -1.53 10.52 7.81
CA ILE A 288 -2.78 10.54 7.05
C ILE A 288 -3.84 11.37 7.78
N ARG A 289 -3.99 11.17 9.10
CA ARG A 289 -4.98 11.91 9.92
C ARG A 289 -4.70 13.41 9.91
N GLU A 290 -3.44 13.80 10.06
CA GLU A 290 -3.01 15.21 10.01
C GLU A 290 -3.38 15.89 8.68
N ARG A 291 -3.68 15.12 7.63
CA ARG A 291 -4.06 15.59 6.29
C ARG A 291 -5.49 15.27 5.91
N GLY A 292 -6.35 15.00 6.90
CA GLY A 292 -7.76 14.70 6.69
C GLY A 292 -8.04 13.47 5.83
N GLY A 293 -7.04 12.61 5.63
CA GLY A 293 -7.16 11.41 4.82
C GLY A 293 -7.90 10.29 5.56
N THR A 294 -8.44 9.34 4.80
CA THR A 294 -9.06 8.11 5.31
C THR A 294 -8.42 6.92 4.64
N VAL A 295 -7.97 5.94 5.43
CA VAL A 295 -7.54 4.63 4.94
C VAL A 295 -8.77 3.85 4.51
N THR A 296 -8.98 3.70 3.22
CA THR A 296 -10.17 3.04 2.65
C THR A 296 -9.92 1.57 2.31
N THR A 297 -8.67 1.19 2.12
CA THR A 297 -8.28 -0.20 1.85
C THR A 297 -6.95 -0.52 2.48
N PHE A 298 -6.84 -1.72 3.07
CA PHE A 298 -5.60 -2.24 3.61
C PHE A 298 -5.38 -3.69 3.19
N TYR A 299 -4.48 -3.91 2.23
CA TYR A 299 -4.05 -5.24 1.81
C TYR A 299 -2.97 -5.81 2.75
N THR A 300 -3.25 -6.95 3.37
CA THR A 300 -2.40 -7.57 4.40
C THR A 300 -1.77 -8.89 3.95
N SER A 301 -2.09 -9.39 2.74
CA SER A 301 -1.71 -10.74 2.30
C SER A 301 -2.00 -11.76 3.41
N ASN A 302 -1.07 -12.67 3.73
CA ASN A 302 -1.15 -13.57 4.87
C ASN A 302 -0.36 -13.10 6.10
N VAL A 303 0.02 -11.81 6.19
CA VAL A 303 0.85 -11.28 7.29
C VAL A 303 0.22 -11.54 8.65
N GLU A 304 -1.10 -11.42 8.75
CA GLU A 304 -1.84 -11.67 9.99
C GLU A 304 -1.54 -13.07 10.55
N GLN A 305 -1.39 -14.10 9.71
CA GLN A 305 -1.01 -15.45 10.16
C GLN A 305 0.31 -15.44 10.97
N TYR A 306 1.33 -14.75 10.47
CA TYR A 306 2.64 -14.65 11.13
C TYR A 306 2.55 -13.84 12.42
N LEU A 307 1.78 -12.74 12.42
CA LEU A 307 1.58 -11.94 13.64
C LEU A 307 0.90 -12.73 14.76
N PHE A 308 0.00 -13.67 14.42
CA PHE A 308 -0.58 -14.60 15.39
C PHE A 308 0.45 -15.64 15.88
N GLN A 309 1.30 -16.17 14.99
CA GLN A 309 2.37 -17.12 15.35
C GLN A 309 3.41 -16.48 16.28
N ASP A 310 3.79 -15.24 16.00
CA ASP A 310 4.77 -14.46 16.76
C ASP A 310 4.15 -13.79 18.00
N ASN A 311 2.83 -13.94 18.19
CA ASN A 311 2.06 -13.36 19.30
C ASN A 311 2.18 -11.82 19.42
N ILE A 312 2.28 -11.11 18.29
CA ILE A 312 2.30 -9.63 18.21
C ILE A 312 1.08 -9.05 17.47
N TRP A 313 0.04 -9.86 17.29
CA TRP A 313 -1.17 -9.48 16.55
C TRP A 313 -2.02 -8.42 17.27
N ARG A 314 -1.91 -8.31 18.60
CA ARG A 314 -2.65 -7.30 19.39
C ARG A 314 -2.08 -5.92 19.16
N GLU A 315 -0.76 -5.82 19.11
CA GLU A 315 -0.01 -4.62 18.76
C GLU A 315 -0.41 -4.15 17.36
N TYR A 316 -0.50 -5.07 16.41
CA TYR A 316 -0.99 -4.78 15.07
C TYR A 316 -2.41 -4.19 15.07
N TYR A 317 -3.39 -4.82 15.73
CA TYR A 317 -4.75 -4.25 15.75
C TYR A 317 -4.84 -2.94 16.52
N ASN A 318 -4.00 -2.72 17.53
CA ASN A 318 -3.86 -1.42 18.18
C ASN A 318 -3.28 -0.37 17.20
N ASN A 319 -2.34 -0.75 16.34
CA ASN A 319 -1.82 0.11 15.29
C ASN A 319 -2.92 0.48 14.29
N VAL A 320 -3.70 -0.50 13.82
CA VAL A 320 -4.83 -0.24 12.90
C VAL A 320 -5.91 0.62 13.56
N ALA A 321 -6.25 0.37 14.83
CA ALA A 321 -7.21 1.18 15.59
C ALA A 321 -6.76 2.65 15.73
N SER A 322 -5.46 2.91 15.58
CA SER A 322 -4.89 4.26 15.55
C SER A 322 -4.89 4.91 14.16
N MET A 323 -5.47 4.30 13.13
CA MET A 323 -5.56 4.87 11.78
C MET A 323 -6.91 5.59 11.56
N PRO A 324 -6.97 6.62 10.70
CA PRO A 324 -8.23 7.20 10.28
C PRO A 324 -8.92 6.26 9.27
N THR A 325 -9.90 5.49 9.72
CA THR A 325 -10.73 4.60 8.89
C THR A 325 -12.20 5.03 8.96
N ASP A 326 -13.03 4.55 8.04
CA ASP A 326 -14.48 4.74 8.08
C ASP A 326 -15.24 3.41 7.96
N SER A 327 -16.58 3.48 7.94
CA SER A 327 -17.44 2.29 7.88
C SER A 327 -17.30 1.49 6.58
N THR A 328 -16.67 2.07 5.55
CA THR A 328 -16.43 1.43 4.25
C THR A 328 -15.01 0.88 4.11
N SER A 329 -14.13 1.15 5.07
CA SER A 329 -12.74 0.67 5.03
C SER A 329 -12.68 -0.85 5.08
N GLN A 330 -11.95 -1.44 4.14
CA GLN A 330 -11.82 -2.90 3.99
C GLN A 330 -10.38 -3.37 4.17
N PHE A 331 -10.22 -4.49 4.85
CA PHE A 331 -9.06 -5.36 4.69
C PHE A 331 -9.18 -6.19 3.42
N ILE A 332 -8.04 -6.48 2.81
CA ILE A 332 -7.88 -7.53 1.79
C ILE A 332 -6.80 -8.48 2.30
N ARG A 333 -7.13 -9.75 2.43
CA ARG A 333 -6.23 -10.76 3.01
C ARG A 333 -6.20 -12.04 2.21
N SER A 334 -5.11 -12.77 2.36
CA SER A 334 -4.81 -13.99 1.61
C SER A 334 -4.74 -15.16 2.56
N VAL A 335 -5.56 -16.17 2.32
CA VAL A 335 -5.60 -17.40 3.12
C VAL A 335 -5.09 -18.56 2.27
N PHE A 336 -4.05 -19.24 2.74
CA PHE A 336 -3.41 -20.33 1.99
C PHE A 336 -3.81 -21.71 2.51
N ASN A 337 -3.75 -22.70 1.62
CA ASN A 337 -3.83 -24.14 1.90
C ASN A 337 -5.11 -24.59 2.64
N GLY A 338 -6.26 -23.99 2.33
CA GLY A 338 -7.54 -24.42 2.91
C GLY A 338 -7.73 -24.03 4.37
N ASN A 339 -6.89 -23.14 4.91
CA ASN A 339 -6.95 -22.76 6.31
C ASN A 339 -8.32 -22.17 6.66
N GLY A 340 -8.96 -22.70 7.71
CA GLY A 340 -10.31 -22.28 8.14
C GLY A 340 -11.43 -22.68 7.17
N GLY A 341 -11.20 -23.63 6.25
CA GLY A 341 -12.17 -24.04 5.24
C GLY A 341 -12.19 -23.17 3.98
N PHE A 342 -11.33 -22.14 3.92
CA PHE A 342 -11.19 -21.27 2.77
C PHE A 342 -10.12 -21.82 1.82
N GLY A 343 -10.55 -22.50 0.77
CA GLY A 343 -9.73 -22.81 -0.41
C GLY A 343 -10.07 -21.86 -1.55
N GLY A 344 -9.13 -21.55 -2.43
CA GLY A 344 -9.36 -20.62 -3.54
C GLY A 344 -10.35 -21.08 -4.61
N GLY A 345 -11.09 -22.18 -4.40
CA GLY A 345 -11.84 -22.87 -5.44
C GLY A 345 -10.94 -23.46 -6.54
N GLY A 346 -11.43 -24.42 -7.31
CA GLY A 346 -10.74 -24.90 -8.52
C GLY A 346 -9.30 -25.44 -8.34
N GLY A 347 -8.89 -25.83 -7.13
CA GLY A 347 -7.52 -26.28 -6.84
C GLY A 347 -6.50 -25.17 -6.57
N LEU A 348 -6.94 -23.91 -6.44
CA LEU A 348 -6.07 -22.79 -6.09
C LEU A 348 -5.55 -22.90 -4.65
N ARG A 349 -4.27 -22.53 -4.47
CA ARG A 349 -3.57 -22.60 -3.17
C ARG A 349 -3.94 -21.48 -2.20
N SER A 350 -4.46 -20.36 -2.71
CA SER A 350 -4.86 -19.19 -1.92
C SER A 350 -6.30 -18.82 -2.21
N ALA A 351 -7.00 -18.27 -1.21
CA ALA A 351 -8.23 -17.50 -1.38
C ALA A 351 -7.99 -16.05 -0.94
N GLN A 352 -8.53 -15.09 -1.68
CA GLN A 352 -8.56 -13.69 -1.23
C GLN A 352 -9.90 -13.37 -0.59
N LEU A 353 -9.82 -12.80 0.61
CA LEU A 353 -10.98 -12.45 1.42
C LEU A 353 -10.98 -10.96 1.73
N THR A 354 -12.19 -10.42 1.91
CA THR A 354 -12.40 -9.05 2.37
C THR A 354 -13.02 -9.02 3.75
N CYS A 355 -12.79 -7.95 4.51
CA CYS A 355 -13.40 -7.78 5.83
C CYS A 355 -13.43 -6.32 6.25
N SER A 356 -14.54 -5.89 6.84
CA SER A 356 -14.66 -4.53 7.36
C SER A 356 -13.65 -4.31 8.48
N ILE A 357 -12.84 -3.25 8.35
CA ILE A 357 -11.88 -2.87 9.39
C ILE A 357 -12.64 -2.56 10.69
N ALA A 358 -13.74 -1.80 10.60
CA ALA A 358 -14.57 -1.45 11.74
C ALA A 358 -15.15 -2.68 12.46
N GLN A 359 -15.66 -3.66 11.70
CA GLN A 359 -16.21 -4.89 12.26
C GLN A 359 -15.13 -5.70 13.00
N LEU A 360 -13.95 -5.87 12.39
CA LEU A 360 -12.85 -6.61 13.00
C LEU A 360 -12.34 -5.93 14.27
N LEU A 361 -12.15 -4.61 14.24
CA LEU A 361 -11.69 -3.86 15.42
C LEU A 361 -12.74 -3.88 16.55
N SER A 362 -14.03 -3.87 16.22
CA SER A 362 -15.09 -4.05 17.22
C SER A 362 -15.00 -5.44 17.87
N ALA A 363 -14.83 -6.49 17.07
CA ALA A 363 -14.67 -7.85 17.58
C ALA A 363 -13.40 -7.99 18.45
N PHE A 364 -12.30 -7.36 18.04
CA PHE A 364 -11.07 -7.30 18.83
C PHE A 364 -11.28 -6.62 20.18
N LYS A 365 -11.91 -5.44 20.20
CA LYS A 365 -12.20 -4.68 21.43
C LYS A 365 -13.13 -5.46 22.37
N ASP A 366 -14.09 -6.21 21.83
CA ASP A 366 -15.02 -7.05 22.58
C ASP A 366 -14.40 -8.36 23.09
N GLY A 367 -13.11 -8.62 22.82
CA GLY A 367 -12.43 -9.87 23.21
C GLY A 367 -12.90 -11.11 22.43
N LYS A 368 -13.49 -10.93 21.25
CA LYS A 368 -14.01 -12.02 20.40
C LYS A 368 -12.96 -12.63 19.47
N ILE A 369 -11.77 -12.03 19.38
CA ILE A 369 -10.66 -12.54 18.58
C ILE A 369 -9.69 -13.28 19.50
N ASN A 370 -9.62 -14.60 19.39
CA ASN A 370 -8.73 -15.45 20.20
C ASN A 370 -7.67 -16.14 19.34
N SER A 371 -7.93 -16.27 18.04
CA SER A 371 -7.08 -16.95 17.07
C SER A 371 -7.20 -16.31 15.69
N TYR A 372 -6.27 -16.68 14.80
CA TYR A 372 -6.36 -16.27 13.39
C TYR A 372 -7.63 -16.80 12.70
N TYR A 373 -8.19 -17.92 13.16
CA TYR A 373 -9.44 -18.45 12.61
C TYR A 373 -10.63 -17.54 12.86
N ASP A 374 -10.68 -16.84 14.00
CA ASP A 374 -11.76 -15.89 14.29
C ASP A 374 -11.72 -14.70 13.31
N VAL A 375 -10.53 -14.28 12.90
CA VAL A 375 -10.32 -13.22 11.90
C VAL A 375 -10.81 -13.67 10.52
N ILE A 376 -10.44 -14.88 10.13
CA ILE A 376 -10.86 -15.48 8.87
C ILE A 376 -12.39 -15.65 8.84
N ALA A 377 -13.00 -16.11 9.94
CA ALA A 377 -14.44 -16.32 10.05
C ALA A 377 -15.27 -15.02 9.94
N LEU A 378 -14.67 -13.86 10.23
CA LEU A 378 -15.28 -12.54 10.01
C LEU A 378 -15.11 -12.01 8.57
N SER A 379 -14.35 -12.71 7.74
CA SER A 379 -14.06 -12.31 6.37
C SER A 379 -15.02 -12.97 5.38
N ARG A 380 -15.09 -12.42 4.16
CA ARG A 380 -15.94 -12.88 3.06
C ARG A 380 -15.13 -13.20 1.83
#